data_AF-A0AAU5YFL9-F1
#
_entry.id   AF-A0AAU5YFL9-F1
#
_cell.length_a   1.000
_cell.length_b   1.000
_cell.length_c   1.000
_cell.angle_alpha   90.00
_cell.angle_beta   90.00
_cell.angle_gamma   90.00
#
_symmetry.space_group_name_H-M   'P 1'
#
loop_
_entity.id
_entity.type
_entity.pdbx_description
1 polymer ?
#
loop_
_entity_poly.entity_id
_entity_poly.type
_entity_poly.pdbx_seq_one_letter_code
_entity_poly.pdbx_strand_id
1 'polypeptide(L)'
;MAAKSLPVHHHGVLRRDLRTGRFVKVYTLTYAAPSGTHVRTLPARGIETVGRVISRCADRHEVWDIAVTDKDGNDVTFDFLCFT
;
A
#
# COMPACT_ATOMS: atom_id res chain seq x y z
N MET A 1 14.50 20.83 -18.36
CA MET A 1 14.54 19.41 -17.94
C MET A 1 13.08 18.96 -17.79
N ALA A 2 12.60 18.05 -18.64
CA ALA A 2 11.22 17.57 -18.55
C ALA A 2 11.13 16.61 -17.36
N ALA A 3 10.33 16.97 -16.35
CA ALA A 3 9.94 16.06 -15.28
C ALA A 3 9.15 14.91 -15.93
N LYS A 4 9.80 13.79 -16.23
CA LYS A 4 9.09 12.57 -16.63
C LYS A 4 8.28 12.14 -15.42
N SER A 5 6.97 12.33 -15.49
CA SER A 5 6.02 11.78 -14.52
C SER A 5 6.26 10.27 -14.44
N LEU A 6 6.64 9.77 -13.27
CA LEU A 6 6.76 8.34 -13.05
C LEU A 6 5.38 7.67 -13.25
N PRO A 7 5.33 6.46 -13.84
CA PRO A 7 4.06 5.78 -14.08
C PRO A 7 3.38 5.40 -12.76
N VAL A 8 2.04 5.47 -12.74
CA VAL A 8 1.22 5.02 -11.60
C VAL A 8 0.72 3.60 -11.90
N HIS A 9 1.11 2.66 -11.06
CA HIS A 9 0.75 1.24 -11.13
C HIS A 9 -0.39 0.94 -10.16
N HIS A 10 -1.60 0.80 -10.70
CA HIS A 10 -2.76 0.34 -9.93
C HIS A 10 -2.76 -1.19 -9.84
N HIS A 11 -2.63 -1.71 -8.63
CA HIS A 11 -2.79 -3.13 -8.36
C HIS A 11 -4.27 -3.42 -8.10
N GLY A 12 -4.73 -4.60 -8.50
CA GLY A 12 -6.13 -5.01 -8.40
C GLY A 12 -6.75 -4.75 -7.03
N VAL A 13 -8.05 -4.42 -7.03
CA VAL A 13 -8.80 -4.07 -5.82
C VAL A 13 -9.38 -5.33 -5.21
N LEU A 14 -9.04 -5.62 -3.95
CA LEU A 14 -9.65 -6.71 -3.19
C LEU A 14 -10.65 -6.16 -2.16
N ARG A 15 -11.95 -6.24 -2.44
CA ARG A 15 -13.05 -5.76 -1.56
C ARG A 15 -13.76 -6.84 -0.74
N ARG A 16 -13.31 -8.08 -0.87
CA ARG A 16 -13.90 -9.24 -0.18
C ARG A 16 -12.85 -9.97 0.63
N ASP A 17 -13.27 -10.44 1.80
CA ASP A 17 -12.52 -11.45 2.53
C ASP A 17 -12.68 -12.79 1.81
N LEU A 18 -11.55 -13.37 1.39
CA LEU A 18 -11.53 -14.64 0.66
C LEU A 18 -11.93 -15.84 1.53
N ARG A 19 -11.89 -15.74 2.87
CA ARG A 19 -12.35 -16.81 3.78
C ARG A 19 -13.86 -16.82 3.97
N THR A 20 -14.47 -15.65 4.07
CA THR A 20 -15.88 -15.50 4.45
C THR A 20 -16.77 -15.08 3.29
N GLY A 21 -16.20 -14.62 2.18
CA GLY A 21 -16.90 -14.06 1.04
C GLY A 21 -17.56 -12.70 1.30
N ARG A 22 -17.49 -12.20 2.53
CA ARG A 22 -18.13 -10.95 2.95
C ARG A 22 -17.35 -9.73 2.46
N PHE A 23 -18.08 -8.65 2.23
CA PHE A 23 -17.47 -7.34 2.03
C PHE A 23 -16.78 -6.90 3.32
N VAL A 24 -15.57 -6.35 3.17
CA VAL A 24 -14.75 -5.89 4.29
C VAL A 24 -14.26 -4.48 4.02
N LYS A 25 -13.98 -3.73 5.10
CA LYS A 25 -13.38 -2.41 4.99
C LYS A 25 -12.02 -2.53 4.30
N VAL A 26 -11.83 -1.72 3.26
CA VAL A 26 -10.61 -1.65 2.47
C VAL A 26 -9.89 -0.33 2.73
N TYR A 27 -8.59 -0.37 2.48
CA TYR A 27 -7.68 0.75 2.60
C TYR A 27 -6.81 0.80 1.35
N THR A 28 -6.29 1.99 1.05
CA THR A 28 -5.43 2.24 -0.09
C THR A 28 -4.02 2.47 0.42
N LEU A 29 -3.11 1.58 0.04
CA LEU A 29 -1.68 1.71 0.27
C LEU A 29 -1.02 2.28 -0.99
N THR A 30 -0.33 3.39 -0.82
CA THR A 30 0.46 4.06 -1.87
C THR A 30 1.92 4.05 -1.47
N TYR A 31 2.82 3.80 -2.41
CA TYR A 31 4.27 3.91 -2.21
C TYR A 31 4.98 4.21 -3.53
N ALA A 32 6.09 4.93 -3.47
CA ALA A 32 6.97 5.17 -4.60
C ALA A 32 8.12 4.15 -4.64
N ALA A 33 8.57 3.84 -5.84
CA ALA A 33 9.70 2.97 -6.13
C ALA A 33 10.38 3.45 -7.44
N PRO A 34 11.57 2.95 -7.81
CA PRO A 34 12.23 3.31 -9.06
C PRO A 34 11.38 3.01 -10.31
N SER A 35 10.49 2.02 -10.22
CA SER A 35 9.52 1.65 -11.26
C SER A 35 8.31 2.59 -11.36
N GLY A 36 8.12 3.47 -10.38
CA GLY A 36 7.05 4.46 -10.31
C GLY A 36 6.24 4.39 -9.03
N THR A 37 5.05 5.01 -9.03
CA THR A 37 4.15 5.00 -7.87
C THR A 37 3.25 3.79 -7.94
N HIS A 38 3.11 3.06 -6.85
CA HIS A 38 2.28 1.87 -6.74
C HIS A 38 1.10 2.15 -5.83
N VAL A 39 -0.10 1.78 -6.27
CA VAL A 39 -1.35 1.98 -5.52
C VAL A 39 -2.05 0.64 -5.37
N ARG A 40 -2.30 0.21 -4.13
CA ARG A 40 -2.97 -1.05 -3.81
C ARG A 40 -4.17 -0.81 -2.92
N THR A 41 -5.34 -1.30 -3.31
CA THR A 41 -6.54 -1.26 -2.45
C THR A 41 -6.85 -2.65 -1.91
N LEU A 42 -6.63 -2.84 -0.61
CA LEU A 42 -6.67 -4.14 0.05
C LEU A 42 -7.43 -4.06 1.40
N PRO A 43 -7.94 -5.17 1.92
CA PRO A 43 -8.42 -5.25 3.30
C PRO A 43 -7.27 -5.06 4.30
N ALA A 44 -7.57 -4.71 5.55
CA ALA A 44 -6.59 -4.52 6.64
C ALA A 44 -5.48 -5.58 6.67
N ARG A 45 -5.84 -6.87 6.66
CA ARG A 45 -4.87 -7.98 6.67
C ARG A 45 -3.94 -8.00 5.44
N GLY A 46 -4.47 -7.64 4.27
CA GLY A 46 -3.68 -7.52 3.05
C GLY A 46 -2.70 -6.35 3.14
N ILE A 47 -3.14 -5.24 3.70
CA ILE A 47 -2.32 -4.06 4.01
C ILE A 47 -1.21 -4.43 4.99
N GLU A 48 -1.50 -5.16 6.07
CA GLU A 48 -0.49 -5.67 7.02
C GLU A 48 0.57 -6.55 6.36
N THR A 49 0.11 -7.48 5.51
CA THR A 49 1.00 -8.41 4.82
C THR A 49 1.93 -7.69 3.86
N VAL A 50 1.37 -6.79 3.03
CA VAL A 50 2.14 -6.04 2.03
C VAL A 50 2.99 -4.96 2.70
N GLY A 51 2.46 -4.29 3.72
CA GLY A 51 3.14 -3.25 4.49
C GLY A 51 4.42 -3.76 5.15
N ARG A 52 4.42 -5.01 5.65
CA ARG A 52 5.64 -5.65 6.16
C ARG A 52 6.72 -5.84 5.08
N VAL A 53 6.33 -6.19 3.85
CA VAL A 53 7.28 -6.32 2.73
C VAL A 53 7.82 -4.95 2.33
N ILE A 54 6.93 -3.95 2.22
CA ILE A 54 7.29 -2.57 1.87
C ILE A 54 8.22 -1.97 2.91
N SER A 55 7.97 -2.17 4.20
CA SER A 55 8.86 -1.72 5.27
C SER A 55 10.28 -2.26 5.09
N ARG A 56 10.44 -3.56 4.81
CA ARG A 56 11.77 -4.15 4.51
C ARG A 56 12.42 -3.57 3.25
N CYS A 57 11.63 -3.22 2.24
CA CYS A 57 12.14 -2.55 1.04
C CYS A 57 12.56 -1.11 1.35
N ALA A 58 11.85 -0.42 2.25
CA ALA A 58 12.18 0.93 2.67
C ALA A 58 13.51 0.97 3.41
N ASP A 59 13.78 -0.02 4.28
CA ASP A 59 15.07 -0.19 4.96
C ASP A 59 16.23 -0.34 3.96
N ARG A 60 15.97 -0.96 2.81
CA ARG A 60 16.93 -1.10 1.69
C ARG A 60 16.92 0.09 0.72
N HIS A 61 16.17 1.16 1.02
CA HIS A 61 16.02 2.35 0.18
C HIS A 61 15.43 2.05 -1.22
N GLU A 62 14.66 0.97 -1.35
CA GLU A 62 14.02 0.55 -2.61
C GLU A 62 12.64 1.18 -2.80
N VAL A 63 12.01 1.65 -1.72
CA VAL A 63 10.69 2.27 -1.73
C VAL A 63 10.64 3.44 -0.75
N TRP A 64 9.80 4.44 -1.05
CA TRP A 64 9.62 5.67 -0.26
C TRP A 64 8.17 6.19 -0.43
N ASP A 65 7.84 7.35 0.16
CA ASP A 65 6.51 7.98 0.11
C ASP A 65 5.36 7.01 0.44
N ILE A 66 5.53 6.21 1.48
CA ILE A 66 4.56 5.19 1.88
C ILE A 66 3.42 5.86 2.65
N ALA A 67 2.20 5.70 2.16
CA ALA A 67 0.98 6.21 2.77
C ALA A 67 -0.13 5.16 2.75
N VAL A 68 -0.97 5.14 3.79
CA VAL A 68 -2.17 4.31 3.83
C VAL A 68 -3.37 5.19 4.13
N THR A 69 -4.38 5.14 3.29
CA THR A 69 -5.61 5.92 3.45
C THR A 69 -6.86 5.04 3.49
N ASP A 70 -7.93 5.52 4.12
CA ASP A 70 -9.25 4.89 4.04
C ASP A 70 -10.02 5.29 2.77
N LYS A 71 -11.28 4.86 2.67
CA LYS A 71 -12.17 5.18 1.53
C LYS A 71 -12.49 6.67 1.38
N ASP A 72 -12.35 7.44 2.45
CA ASP A 72 -12.64 8.88 2.50
C ASP A 72 -11.35 9.70 2.29
N GLY A 73 -10.21 9.02 2.10
CA GLY A 73 -8.91 9.63 1.89
C GLY A 73 -8.20 10.04 3.17
N ASN A 74 -8.72 9.65 4.35
CA ASN A 74 -8.06 9.95 5.61
C ASN A 74 -6.86 9.04 5.79
N ASP A 75 -5.74 9.60 6.28
CA ASP A 75 -4.58 8.81 6.66
C ASP A 75 -4.94 7.85 7.79
N VAL A 76 -4.58 6.58 7.61
CA VAL A 76 -4.76 5.51 8.58
C VAL A 76 -3.40 4.93 8.90
N THR A 77 -2.99 5.06 10.15
CA THR A 77 -1.80 4.35 10.65
C THR A 77 -2.15 2.89 10.87
N PHE A 78 -1.32 2.01 10.32
CA PHE A 78 -1.31 0.60 10.66
C PHE A 78 -0.01 0.31 11.40
N ASP A 79 -0.07 -0.47 12.46
CA ASP A 79 1.11 -0.99 13.15
C ASP A 79 1.73 -2.12 12.31
N PHE A 80 2.39 -1.75 11.22
CA PHE A 80 3.40 -2.64 10.67
C PHE A 80 4.58 -2.55 11.63
N LEU A 81 4.90 -3.65 12.32
CA LEU A 81 6.12 -3.71 13.14
C LEU A 81 7.32 -3.32 12.27
N CYS A 82 7.77 -2.06 12.37
CA CYS A 82 9.01 -1.54 11.80
C CYS A 82 10.24 -2.00 12.61
N PHE A 83 10.13 -3.08 13.39
CA PHE A 83 11.20 -3.55 14.27
C PHE A 83 11.30 -5.07 14.19
N THR A 84 12.39 -5.58 13.62
CA THR A 84 13.62 -5.95 14.36
C THR A 84 14.76 -6.11 13.38
#